data_AF-A0A940JPM7-F1
#
_entry.id   AF-A0A940JPM7-F1
#
_cell.length_a   1.000
_cell.length_b   1.000
_cell.length_c   1.000
_cell.angle_alpha   90.00
_cell.angle_beta   90.00
_cell.angle_gamma   90.00
#
_symmetry.space_group_name_H-M   'P 1'
#
loop_
_entity.id
_entity.type
_entity.pdbx_description
1 polymer ?
#
loop_
_entity_poly.entity_id
_entity_poly.type
_entity_poly.pdbx_seq_one_letter_code
_entity_poly.pdbx_strand_id
1 'polypeptide(L)' 'MEYVDEREDDGDVFPILQPQNVGNGKVYGIEFDISTDLGFLGLPDTGVFGNLSLLDSEIEDGFG' A
#
# COMPACT_ATOMS: atom_id res chain seq x y z
N MET A 1 -30.13 -27.46 36.06
CA MET A 1 -28.90 -26.91 36.65
C MET A 1 -28.31 -26.01 35.58
N GLU A 2 -28.45 -24.72 35.79
CA GLU A 2 -27.95 -23.66 34.92
C GLU A 2 -26.64 -23.19 35.53
N TYR A 3 -25.56 -23.23 34.75
CA TYR A 3 -24.29 -22.65 35.16
C TYR A 3 -24.39 -21.14 34.96
N VAL A 4 -24.43 -20.39 36.05
CA VAL A 4 -24.37 -18.94 36.05
C VAL A 4 -22.89 -18.55 36.09
N ASP A 5 -22.38 -17.90 35.03
CA ASP A 5 -21.05 -17.24 35.04
C ASP A 5 -21.23 -15.86 35.71
N GLU A 6 -20.89 -15.78 36.99
CA GLU A 6 -20.95 -14.55 37.79
C GLU A 6 -19.69 -13.70 37.62
N ARG A 7 -19.47 -13.15 36.43
CA ARG A 7 -18.49 -12.05 36.29
C ARG A 7 -19.22 -10.72 36.25
N GLU A 8 -19.15 -10.00 37.38
CA GLU A 8 -19.41 -8.57 37.44
C GLU A 8 -18.46 -7.86 36.48
N ASP A 9 -18.98 -7.35 35.37
CA ASP A 9 -18.22 -6.64 34.35
C ASP A 9 -18.24 -5.14 34.67
N ASP A 10 -17.49 -4.76 35.72
CA ASP A 10 -17.35 -3.38 36.21
C ASP A 10 -15.98 -2.76 35.84
N GLY A 11 -15.34 -3.28 34.78
CA GLY A 11 -14.09 -2.79 34.24
C GLY A 11 -14.21 -2.44 32.76
N ASP A 12 -13.51 -1.40 32.30
CA ASP A 12 -13.42 -1.05 30.89
C ASP A 12 -13.11 -2.31 30.04
N VAL A 13 -14.08 -2.75 29.26
CA VAL A 13 -13.93 -3.88 28.34
C VAL A 13 -13.07 -3.42 27.17
N PHE A 14 -11.78 -3.77 27.21
CA PHE A 14 -10.89 -3.53 26.09
C PHE A 14 -11.17 -4.52 24.96
N PRO A 15 -11.29 -4.07 23.69
CA PRO A 15 -11.46 -4.98 22.57
C PRO A 15 -10.22 -5.87 22.42
N ILE A 16 -10.43 -7.19 22.38
CA ILE A 16 -9.38 -8.14 21.99
C ILE A 16 -9.26 -8.07 20.47
N LEU A 17 -8.24 -7.37 19.97
CA LEU A 17 -7.96 -7.26 18.54
C LEU A 17 -7.15 -8.46 18.06
N GLN A 18 -7.49 -8.97 16.88
CA GLN A 18 -6.70 -9.97 16.16
C GLN A 18 -6.38 -9.45 14.75
N PRO A 19 -5.20 -9.76 14.19
CA PRO A 19 -4.89 -9.41 12.80
C PRO A 19 -5.89 -10.05 11.83
N GLN A 20 -6.33 -9.30 10.84
CA GLN A 20 -7.23 -9.78 9.79
C GLN A 20 -6.75 -9.29 8.43
N ASN A 21 -6.97 -10.09 7.38
CA ASN A 21 -6.70 -9.69 5.99
C ASN A 21 -7.95 -9.00 5.41
N VAL A 22 -8.21 -7.79 5.90
CA VAL A 22 -9.37 -6.95 5.55
C VAL A 22 -8.89 -5.55 5.18
N GLY A 23 -9.76 -4.75 4.55
CA GLY A 23 -9.42 -3.42 4.03
C GLY A 23 -9.11 -3.43 2.53
N ASN A 24 -8.98 -2.24 1.95
CA ASN A 24 -8.69 -2.04 0.53
C ASN A 24 -7.51 -1.09 0.35
N GLY A 25 -6.72 -1.29 -0.71
CA GLY A 25 -5.65 -0.39 -1.12
C GLY A 25 -5.85 0.10 -2.54
N LYS A 26 -5.50 1.36 -2.80
CA LYS A 26 -5.50 1.96 -4.14
C LYS A 26 -4.13 2.59 -4.38
N VAL A 27 -3.65 2.48 -5.62
CA VAL A 27 -2.41 3.12 -6.07
C VAL A 27 -2.69 3.84 -7.36
N TYR A 28 -2.23 5.07 -7.43
CA TYR A 28 -2.32 5.94 -8.59
C TYR A 28 -0.94 6.46 -8.94
N GLY A 29 -0.73 6.78 -10.19
CA GLY A 29 0.54 7.35 -10.58
C GLY A 29 0.70 7.57 -12.06
N ILE A 30 1.85 8.13 -12.39
CA ILE A 30 2.27 8.37 -13.76
C ILE A 30 3.65 7.74 -13.93
N GLU A 31 3.81 7.04 -15.05
CA GLU A 31 5.06 6.41 -15.43
C GLU A 31 5.56 7.04 -16.73
N PHE A 32 6.85 7.37 -16.73
CA PHE A 32 7.56 7.87 -17.88
C PHE A 32 8.74 6.95 -18.18
N ASP A 33 8.72 6.36 -19.36
CA ASP A 33 9.83 5.66 -19.96
C ASP A 33 10.45 6.50 -21.08
N ILE A 34 11.77 6.53 -21.13
CA ILE A 34 12.51 7.06 -22.27
C ILE A 34 13.63 6.12 -22.65
N SER A 35 13.78 5.91 -23.94
CA SER A 35 14.88 5.17 -24.54
C SER A 35 15.18 5.74 -25.91
N THR A 36 16.42 6.16 -26.15
CA THR A 36 16.82 6.76 -27.43
C THR A 36 18.29 6.51 -27.71
N ASP A 37 18.60 6.27 -28.99
CA ASP A 37 19.97 6.31 -29.50
C ASP A 37 20.45 7.77 -29.67
N LEU A 38 21.75 7.99 -29.51
CA LEU A 38 22.37 9.31 -29.63
C LEU A 38 23.00 9.54 -31.02
N GLY A 39 22.52 8.83 -32.04
CA GLY A 39 23.04 8.94 -33.41
C GLY A 39 22.96 10.38 -33.95
N PHE A 40 21.92 11.13 -33.60
CA PHE A 40 21.75 12.54 -33.98
C PHE A 40 22.81 13.48 -33.36
N LEU A 41 23.51 13.02 -32.31
CA LEU A 41 24.63 13.73 -31.67
C LEU A 41 26.00 13.20 -32.15
N GLY A 42 26.04 12.33 -33.15
CA GLY A 42 27.28 11.72 -33.65
C GLY A 42 27.78 10.52 -32.82
N LEU A 43 26.91 9.93 -32.00
CA LEU A 43 27.22 8.77 -31.15
C LEU A 43 26.38 7.55 -31.57
N PRO A 44 26.66 6.93 -32.73
CA PRO A 44 25.79 5.91 -33.34
C PRO A 44 25.69 4.60 -32.55
N ASP A 45 26.67 4.31 -31.70
CA ASP A 45 26.73 3.09 -30.89
C ASP A 45 26.40 3.35 -29.41
N THR A 46 25.89 4.54 -29.07
CA THR A 46 25.54 4.92 -27.69
C THR A 46 24.05 5.25 -27.59
N GLY A 47 23.40 4.70 -26.57
CA GLY A 47 22.03 5.03 -26.22
C GLY A 47 21.90 5.41 -24.76
N VAL A 48 20.80 6.09 -24.44
CA VAL A 48 20.40 6.42 -23.07
C VAL A 48 19.00 5.91 -22.82
N PHE A 49 18.77 5.50 -21.58
CA PHE A 49 17.44 5.11 -21.12
C PHE A 49 17.21 5.61 -19.70
N GLY A 50 15.95 5.84 -19.37
CA GLY A 50 15.53 6.31 -18.07
C GLY A 50 14.10 5.86 -17.78
N ASN A 51 13.82 5.60 -16.51
CA ASN A 51 12.50 5.23 -16.03
C ASN A 51 12.22 6.09 -14.80
N LEU A 52 11.05 6.73 -14.78
CA LEU A 52 10.58 7.51 -13.64
C LEU A 52 9.11 7.16 -13.39
N SER A 53 8.83 6.68 -12.18
CA SER A 53 7.46 6.45 -11.71
C SER A 53 7.18 7.35 -10.52
N LEU A 54 6.13 8.16 -10.62
CA LEU A 54 5.58 8.94 -9.52
C LEU A 54 4.29 8.28 -9.09
N LEU A 55 4.27 7.75 -7.87
CA LEU A 55 3.17 6.98 -7.33
C LEU A 55 2.66 7.63 -6.05
N ASP A 56 1.35 7.58 -5.88
CA ASP A 56 0.63 7.91 -4.66
C ASP A 56 -0.29 6.74 -4.30
N SER A 57 -0.48 6.48 -3.01
CA SER A 57 -1.25 5.31 -2.57
C SER A 57 -2.04 5.60 -1.31
N GLU A 58 -3.20 4.97 -1.22
CA GLU A 58 -4.14 5.09 -0.11
C GLU A 58 -4.56 3.69 0.36
N ILE A 59 -4.73 3.55 1.67
CA ILE A 59 -5.32 2.37 2.33
C ILE A 59 -6.58 2.85 3.04
N GLU A 60 -7.64 2.05 2.96
CA GLU A 60 -8.90 2.28 3.67
C GLU A 60 -9.27 0.99 4.42
N ASP A 61 -9.30 1.07 5.75
CA ASP A 61 -9.78 0.00 6.62
C ASP A 61 -10.55 0.54 7.84
N GLY A 62 -10.99 -0.37 8.73
CA GLY A 62 -11.81 -0.03 9.90
C GLY A 62 -11.09 0.79 10.99
N PHE A 63 -9.78 0.98 10.86
CA PHE A 63 -8.92 1.74 11.77
C PHE A 63 -8.30 2.99 11.12
N GLY A 64 -8.49 3.16 9.80
CA GLY A 64 -7.99 4.30 9.02
C GLY A 64 -6.74 3.98 8.24
#